data_AF-A0AA38YCD8-F1
#
_entry.id   AF-A0AA38YCD8-F1
#
_cell.length_a   1.000
_cell.length_b   1.000
_cell.length_c   1.000
_cell.angle_alpha   90.00
_cell.angle_beta   90.00
_cell.angle_gamma   90.00
#
_symmetry.space_group_name_H-M   'P 1'
#
loop_
_entity.id
_entity.type
_entity.pdbx_description
1 polymer ?
#
loop_
_entity_poly.entity_id
_entity_poly.type
_entity_poly.pdbx_seq_one_letter_code
_entity_poly.pdbx_strand_id
1 'polypeptide(L)'
;MDQYLASLLVSSTATILCHSNSPFIALFIFRYLRLIVHIVSFWCYKHSPIPAIRTITERDVTVIIPTVEPTNYDFQECLSSVLMNGPATVHIVTVGSELHRQTCGIVRPFVPRYPSTNIKVSCTMQANKRKQIAHVLPHVQTALTVLVDDHVFWPSGHFLSTTVAPFEIPAVGAVGTNKRVRRHDLPFGLASFFNVLGALYLERHNFEIRATNALDGGVFVISGRTCAYRTQILQSPEFLRGYLHETFFFGRFGPLNADDDNYITRAVVKAGWKIKIQYNAEAMIETTVGTYPKFLSQCLRWARTTWRSNPASLRSWTVWRTQPWCVYAVYLTSMVNFALFYDAALFWTLSRSDFVVGSGGRHNNAAYAVLGGWILVTKMVKLVSYFLRHPWDLVYLPGTLGFAYFHSLIKLYALCTFWVTAWGGRDLDSIGVGHDSTRETQSPVEFMTTATESRSASGLEEEYRVSSANGVVSSTTTTDTNLTRPYRRGGTSASGRQSIMTPWGRVTPESAHLPANVRLDTRAQTRTRRRQADLTDRPDRSNQTLV
;
A
#
# COMPACT_ATOMS: atom_id res chain seq x y z
N MET A 1 34.26 -46.03 9.93
CA MET A 1 34.58 -44.84 9.12
C MET A 1 33.56 -43.73 9.34
N ASP A 2 32.26 -44.05 9.30
CA ASP A 2 31.18 -43.06 9.47
C ASP A 2 31.11 -42.39 10.86
N GLN A 3 31.34 -43.14 11.95
CA GLN A 3 31.39 -42.54 13.30
C GLN A 3 32.58 -41.59 13.51
N TYR A 4 33.70 -41.84 12.83
CA TYR A 4 34.91 -41.02 12.92
C TYR A 4 34.78 -39.75 12.08
N LEU A 5 34.16 -39.84 10.90
CA LEU A 5 33.81 -38.67 10.10
C LEU A 5 32.74 -37.81 10.80
N ALA A 6 31.73 -38.43 11.41
CA ALA A 6 30.72 -37.73 12.20
C ALA A 6 31.33 -37.02 13.42
N SER A 7 32.23 -37.67 14.17
CA SER A 7 32.88 -37.04 15.32
C SER A 7 33.85 -35.93 14.91
N LEU A 8 34.58 -36.08 13.80
CA LEU A 8 35.45 -35.05 13.25
C LEU A 8 34.65 -33.83 12.76
N LEU A 9 33.50 -34.05 12.11
CA LEU A 9 32.59 -33.00 11.69
C LEU A 9 31.95 -32.29 12.89
N VAL A 10 31.53 -33.02 13.93
CA VAL A 10 30.99 -32.44 15.17
C VAL A 10 32.05 -31.64 15.92
N SER A 11 33.28 -32.14 16.01
CA SER A 11 34.40 -31.45 16.68
C SER A 11 34.83 -30.19 15.91
N SER A 12 34.90 -30.27 14.58
CA SER A 12 35.25 -29.13 13.72
C SER A 12 34.16 -28.07 13.72
N THR A 13 32.89 -28.47 13.67
CA THR A 13 31.76 -27.53 13.75
C THR A 13 31.64 -26.90 15.13
N ALA A 14 31.87 -27.64 16.21
CA ALA A 14 31.92 -27.10 17.57
C ALA A 14 33.08 -26.10 17.73
N THR A 15 34.27 -26.41 17.20
CA THR A 15 35.43 -25.51 17.26
C THR A 15 35.17 -24.21 16.49
N ILE A 16 34.56 -24.30 15.30
CA ILE A 16 34.15 -23.13 14.53
C ILE A 16 33.09 -22.33 15.29
N LEU A 17 32.04 -22.96 15.85
CA LEU A 17 30.99 -22.25 16.58
C LEU A 17 31.48 -21.62 17.90
N CYS A 18 32.49 -22.20 18.54
CA CYS A 18 33.06 -21.73 19.81
C CYS A 18 34.16 -20.68 19.65
N HIS A 19 34.62 -20.38 18.43
CA HIS A 19 35.61 -19.32 18.23
C HIS A 19 35.02 -17.94 18.55
N SER A 20 35.78 -17.11 19.26
CA SER A 20 35.45 -15.71 19.60
C SER A 20 35.00 -14.85 18.41
N ASN A 21 35.47 -15.14 17.20
CA ASN A 21 35.17 -14.39 15.98
C ASN A 21 33.83 -14.82 15.34
N SER A 22 33.34 -16.02 15.64
CA SER A 22 32.21 -16.63 14.94
C SER A 22 30.88 -15.89 15.09
N PRO A 23 30.51 -15.36 16.27
CA PRO A 23 29.31 -14.55 16.40
C PRO A 23 29.33 -13.30 15.50
N PHE A 24 30.48 -12.62 15.42
CA PHE A 24 30.64 -11.43 14.57
C PHE A 24 30.56 -11.81 13.09
N ILE A 25 31.33 -12.83 12.67
CA ILE A 25 31.35 -13.28 11.27
C ILE A 25 29.96 -13.74 10.82
N ALA A 26 29.27 -14.56 11.63
CA ALA A 26 27.93 -15.04 11.31
C ALA A 26 26.93 -13.89 11.16
N LEU A 27 26.93 -12.93 12.10
CA LEU A 27 26.05 -11.76 12.02
C LEU A 27 26.40 -10.86 10.82
N PHE A 28 27.69 -10.67 10.55
CA PHE A 28 28.18 -9.87 9.42
C PHE A 28 27.73 -10.49 8.09
N ILE A 29 27.94 -11.80 7.91
CA ILE A 29 27.49 -12.54 6.72
C ILE A 29 25.98 -12.47 6.61
N PHE A 30 25.24 -12.82 7.67
CA PHE A 30 23.77 -12.80 7.66
C PHE A 30 23.22 -11.43 7.26
N ARG A 31 23.87 -10.34 7.71
CA ARG A 31 23.44 -8.97 7.37
C ARG A 31 23.83 -8.55 5.95
N TYR A 32 25.07 -8.82 5.51
CA TYR A 32 25.63 -8.20 4.31
C TYR A 32 25.67 -9.09 3.07
N LEU A 33 25.56 -10.43 3.21
CA LEU A 33 25.47 -11.34 2.07
C LEU A 33 24.34 -10.95 1.12
N ARG A 34 23.16 -10.63 1.67
CA ARG A 34 22.02 -10.17 0.88
C ARG A 34 22.31 -8.91 0.07
N LEU A 35 23.10 -7.98 0.62
CA LEU A 35 23.41 -6.72 -0.06
C LEU A 35 24.32 -7.00 -1.27
N ILE A 36 25.37 -7.81 -1.08
CA ILE A 36 26.31 -8.18 -2.13
C ILE A 36 25.56 -8.88 -3.27
N VAL A 37 24.77 -9.90 -2.94
CA VAL A 37 23.99 -10.65 -3.95
C VAL A 37 22.96 -9.75 -4.64
N HIS A 38 22.31 -8.83 -3.91
CA HIS A 38 21.36 -7.90 -4.51
C HIS A 38 22.05 -6.88 -5.43
N ILE A 39 23.28 -6.42 -5.13
CA ILE A 39 24.04 -5.54 -6.03
C ILE A 39 24.27 -6.27 -7.35
N VAL A 40 24.81 -7.49 -7.31
CA VAL A 40 25.06 -8.28 -8.53
C VAL A 40 23.77 -8.48 -9.32
N SER A 41 22.71 -8.95 -8.66
CA SER A 41 21.42 -9.16 -9.31
C SER A 41 20.80 -7.88 -9.90
N PHE A 42 20.90 -6.77 -9.18
CA PHE A 42 20.40 -5.47 -9.66
C PHE A 42 21.02 -5.09 -11.00
N TRP A 43 22.33 -5.31 -11.17
CA TRP A 43 23.05 -5.04 -12.41
C TRP A 43 22.78 -6.09 -13.51
N CYS A 44 22.56 -7.35 -13.13
CA CYS A 44 22.22 -8.43 -14.08
C CYS A 44 20.76 -8.38 -14.57
N TYR A 45 19.88 -7.63 -13.92
CA TYR A 45 18.47 -7.53 -14.28
C TYR A 45 18.26 -7.01 -15.71
N LYS A 46 17.33 -7.64 -16.44
CA LYS A 46 16.86 -7.22 -17.76
C LYS A 46 15.35 -6.96 -17.75
N HIS A 47 14.92 -5.83 -18.31
CA HIS A 47 13.49 -5.56 -18.56
C HIS A 47 12.99 -6.39 -19.75
N SER A 48 11.68 -6.57 -19.87
CA SER A 48 11.09 -7.21 -21.05
C SER A 48 11.01 -6.19 -22.18
N PRO A 49 11.64 -6.42 -23.35
CA PRO A 49 11.50 -5.52 -24.49
C PRO A 49 10.07 -5.58 -25.03
N ILE A 50 9.63 -4.51 -25.69
CA ILE A 50 8.41 -4.53 -26.50
C ILE A 50 8.73 -5.36 -27.75
N PRO A 51 8.01 -6.45 -28.05
CA PRO A 51 8.29 -7.26 -29.22
C PRO A 51 7.89 -6.51 -30.51
N ALA A 52 8.54 -6.84 -31.62
CA ALA A 52 8.23 -6.25 -32.93
C ALA A 52 6.80 -6.60 -33.38
N ILE A 53 6.34 -7.82 -33.08
CA ILE A 53 4.97 -8.28 -33.31
C ILE A 53 4.32 -8.38 -31.92
N ARG A 54 3.30 -7.56 -31.69
CA ARG A 54 2.58 -7.48 -30.41
C ARG A 54 1.25 -8.23 -30.52
N THR A 55 1.01 -9.17 -29.61
CA THR A 55 -0.31 -9.80 -29.42
C THR A 55 -1.09 -9.10 -28.31
N ILE A 56 -0.40 -8.38 -27.44
CA ILE A 56 -0.98 -7.60 -26.35
C ILE A 56 -0.60 -6.13 -26.51
N THR A 57 -1.60 -5.27 -26.41
CA THR A 57 -1.48 -3.83 -26.61
C THR A 57 -2.14 -3.06 -25.47
N GLU A 58 -2.05 -1.74 -25.53
CA GLU A 58 -2.72 -0.81 -24.63
C GLU A 58 -4.25 -0.96 -24.73
N ARG A 59 -4.76 -1.41 -25.88
CA ARG A 59 -6.19 -1.66 -26.11
C ARG A 59 -6.72 -2.92 -25.41
N ASP A 60 -5.83 -3.77 -24.90
CA ASP A 60 -6.22 -4.93 -24.10
C ASP A 60 -6.31 -4.61 -22.60
N VAL A 61 -6.33 -3.32 -22.25
CA VAL A 61 -6.25 -2.83 -20.87
C VAL A 61 -7.49 -2.06 -20.46
N THR A 62 -8.00 -2.40 -19.28
CA THR A 62 -8.87 -1.55 -18.47
C THR A 62 -8.10 -1.03 -17.27
N VAL A 63 -8.07 0.29 -17.09
CA VAL A 63 -7.46 0.94 -15.93
C VAL A 63 -8.54 1.22 -14.88
N ILE A 64 -8.28 0.89 -13.62
CA ILE A 64 -9.19 1.17 -12.50
C ILE A 64 -8.52 2.18 -11.56
N ILE A 65 -9.19 3.30 -11.32
CA ILE A 65 -8.74 4.39 -10.45
C ILE A 65 -9.75 4.57 -9.31
N PRO A 66 -9.54 3.93 -8.14
CA PRO A 66 -10.33 4.23 -6.95
C PRO A 66 -9.89 5.59 -6.36
N THR A 67 -10.85 6.47 -6.09
CA THR A 67 -10.58 7.76 -5.45
C THR A 67 -11.61 8.10 -4.38
N VAL A 68 -11.17 8.88 -3.39
CA VAL A 68 -12.02 9.50 -2.35
C VAL A 68 -11.88 11.02 -2.34
N GLU A 69 -11.08 11.58 -3.26
CA GLU A 69 -10.75 13.01 -3.33
C GLU A 69 -10.63 13.45 -4.80
N PRO A 70 -11.69 13.30 -5.61
CA PRO A 70 -11.64 13.53 -7.06
C PRO A 70 -11.37 14.99 -7.44
N THR A 71 -11.57 15.93 -6.52
CA THR A 71 -11.33 17.37 -6.74
C THR A 71 -9.85 17.75 -6.61
N ASN A 72 -8.99 16.84 -6.15
CA ASN A 72 -7.56 17.10 -6.02
C ASN A 72 -6.91 17.31 -7.40
N TYR A 73 -5.97 18.25 -7.50
CA TYR A 73 -5.16 18.46 -8.70
C TYR A 73 -4.41 17.19 -9.13
N ASP A 74 -3.88 16.44 -8.16
CA ASP A 74 -3.16 15.18 -8.40
C ASP A 74 -4.04 14.17 -9.17
N PHE A 75 -5.36 14.15 -8.92
CA PHE A 75 -6.28 13.24 -9.62
C PHE A 75 -6.44 13.61 -11.09
N GLN A 76 -6.59 14.89 -11.41
CA GLN A 76 -6.76 15.33 -12.80
C GLN A 76 -5.50 15.06 -13.63
N GLU A 77 -4.33 15.31 -13.06
CA GLU A 77 -3.06 15.01 -13.72
C GLU A 77 -2.83 13.49 -13.84
N CYS A 78 -3.15 12.71 -12.81
CA CYS A 78 -3.16 11.23 -12.85
C CYS A 78 -4.01 10.74 -14.03
N LEU A 79 -5.29 11.16 -14.08
CA LEU A 79 -6.22 10.79 -15.14
C LEU A 79 -5.70 11.19 -16.52
N SER A 80 -5.18 12.42 -16.67
CA SER A 80 -4.59 12.88 -17.92
C SER A 80 -3.43 11.99 -18.36
N SER A 81 -2.51 11.63 -17.45
CA SER A 81 -1.35 10.78 -17.78
C SER A 81 -1.75 9.36 -18.18
N VAL A 82 -2.81 8.82 -17.56
CA VAL A 82 -3.40 7.52 -17.93
C VAL A 82 -4.03 7.58 -19.31
N LEU A 83 -4.85 8.60 -19.59
CA LEU A 83 -5.55 8.74 -20.88
C LEU A 83 -4.59 8.96 -22.06
N MET A 84 -3.46 9.66 -21.83
CA MET A 84 -2.40 9.81 -22.83
C MET A 84 -1.79 8.47 -23.29
N ASN A 85 -1.88 7.42 -22.47
CA ASN A 85 -1.39 6.08 -22.80
C ASN A 85 -2.43 5.21 -23.54
N GLY A 86 -3.62 5.75 -23.84
CA GLY A 86 -4.62 5.15 -24.71
C GLY A 86 -5.15 3.76 -24.31
N PRO A 87 -5.48 3.48 -23.02
CA PRO A 87 -6.15 2.24 -22.65
C PRO A 87 -7.52 2.12 -23.35
N ALA A 88 -8.07 0.91 -23.47
CA ALA A 88 -9.42 0.74 -24.00
C ALA A 88 -10.49 1.32 -23.08
N THR A 89 -10.36 1.09 -21.76
CA THR A 89 -11.32 1.61 -20.77
C THR A 89 -10.61 2.17 -19.55
N VAL A 90 -11.14 3.25 -18.99
CA VAL A 90 -10.78 3.77 -17.66
C VAL A 90 -12.04 3.77 -16.78
N HIS A 91 -12.00 3.01 -15.69
CA HIS A 91 -13.03 2.98 -14.65
C HIS A 91 -12.57 3.80 -13.44
N ILE A 92 -13.25 4.90 -13.18
CA ILE A 92 -13.06 5.72 -11.97
C ILE A 92 -14.12 5.32 -10.96
N VAL A 93 -13.69 4.91 -9.76
CA VAL A 93 -14.60 4.41 -8.73
C VAL A 93 -14.55 5.31 -7.50
N THR A 94 -15.65 5.99 -7.20
CA THR A 94 -15.75 6.96 -6.10
C THR A 94 -16.53 6.39 -4.91
N VAL A 95 -16.80 7.24 -3.91
CA VAL A 95 -17.59 6.89 -2.72
C VAL A 95 -18.77 7.84 -2.60
N GLY A 96 -19.98 7.30 -2.53
CA GLY A 96 -21.22 8.07 -2.42
C GLY A 96 -21.62 8.80 -3.71
N SER A 97 -22.89 9.21 -3.76
CA SER A 97 -23.50 9.87 -4.91
C SER A 97 -22.93 11.27 -5.16
N GLU A 98 -22.47 11.97 -4.12
CA GLU A 98 -21.93 13.31 -4.26
C GLU A 98 -20.57 13.31 -4.99
N LEU A 99 -19.61 12.50 -4.52
CA LEU A 99 -18.32 12.40 -5.20
C LEU A 99 -18.46 11.80 -6.61
N HIS A 100 -19.44 10.92 -6.83
CA HIS A 100 -19.79 10.44 -8.16
C HIS A 100 -20.17 11.61 -9.08
N ARG A 101 -21.14 12.45 -8.67
CA ARG A 101 -21.60 13.61 -9.45
C ARG A 101 -20.46 14.58 -9.76
N GLN A 102 -19.64 14.89 -8.76
CA GLN A 102 -18.48 15.77 -8.91
C GLN A 102 -17.47 15.20 -9.92
N THR A 103 -17.17 13.90 -9.80
CA THR A 103 -16.23 13.22 -10.70
C THR A 103 -16.75 13.20 -12.14
N CYS A 104 -18.05 12.96 -12.36
CA CYS A 104 -18.67 13.06 -13.68
C CYS A 104 -18.48 14.47 -14.28
N GLY A 105 -18.61 15.52 -13.48
CA GLY A 105 -18.33 16.90 -13.89
C GLY A 105 -16.87 17.11 -14.31
N ILE A 106 -15.92 16.60 -13.53
CA ILE A 106 -14.47 16.69 -13.78
C ILE A 106 -14.05 15.91 -15.01
N VAL A 107 -14.66 14.74 -15.25
CA VAL A 107 -14.32 13.83 -16.36
C VAL A 107 -14.92 14.30 -17.69
N ARG A 108 -16.06 15.00 -17.67
CA ARG A 108 -16.78 15.42 -18.89
C ARG A 108 -15.90 16.11 -19.96
N PRO A 109 -14.95 17.01 -19.63
CA PRO A 109 -14.06 17.63 -20.61
C PRO A 109 -13.02 16.66 -21.22
N PHE A 110 -12.70 15.55 -20.55
CA PHE A 110 -11.74 14.56 -21.04
C PHE A 110 -12.33 13.65 -22.13
N VAL A 111 -13.64 13.38 -22.08
CA VAL A 111 -14.33 12.50 -23.04
C VAL A 111 -14.07 12.89 -24.51
N PRO A 112 -14.33 14.13 -24.96
CA PRO A 112 -14.06 14.51 -26.34
C PRO A 112 -12.56 14.60 -26.67
N ARG A 113 -11.69 14.79 -25.68
CA ARG A 113 -10.24 14.90 -25.87
C ARG A 113 -9.56 13.53 -26.07
N TYR A 114 -10.16 12.47 -25.55
CA TYR A 114 -9.64 11.11 -25.59
C TYR A 114 -10.69 10.14 -26.17
N PRO A 115 -11.15 10.33 -27.42
CA PRO A 115 -12.29 9.60 -27.97
C PRO A 115 -12.05 8.10 -28.13
N SER A 116 -10.78 7.67 -28.12
CA SER A 116 -10.42 6.27 -28.24
C SER A 116 -10.53 5.47 -26.94
N THR A 117 -10.75 6.14 -25.80
CA THR A 117 -10.78 5.49 -24.48
C THR A 117 -12.17 5.65 -23.87
N ASN A 118 -12.81 4.54 -23.52
CA ASN A 118 -14.10 4.56 -22.84
C ASN A 118 -13.90 4.95 -21.37
N ILE A 119 -14.45 6.09 -20.95
CA ILE A 119 -14.34 6.55 -19.56
C ILE A 119 -15.65 6.28 -18.82
N LYS A 120 -15.57 5.50 -17.75
CA LYS A 120 -16.71 5.09 -16.91
C LYS A 120 -16.51 5.58 -15.48
N VAL A 121 -17.57 6.12 -14.89
CA VAL A 121 -17.57 6.53 -13.49
C VAL A 121 -18.60 5.68 -12.74
N SER A 122 -18.21 5.11 -11.61
CA SER A 122 -19.09 4.36 -10.70
C SER A 122 -18.81 4.75 -9.26
N CYS A 123 -19.67 4.33 -8.32
CA CYS A 123 -19.47 4.62 -6.91
C CYS A 123 -19.86 3.45 -6.01
N THR A 124 -19.21 3.40 -4.85
CA THR A 124 -19.58 2.49 -3.76
C THR A 124 -20.08 3.29 -2.56
N MET A 125 -20.79 2.66 -1.63
CA MET A 125 -21.29 3.34 -0.43
C MET A 125 -20.24 3.51 0.67
N GLN A 126 -19.13 2.78 0.60
CA GLN A 126 -18.13 2.73 1.67
C GLN A 126 -16.75 3.10 1.14
N ALA A 127 -16.07 3.98 1.86
CA ALA A 127 -14.71 4.37 1.57
C ALA A 127 -13.74 3.21 1.87
N ASN A 128 -13.59 2.33 0.88
CA ASN A 128 -12.75 1.14 0.97
C ASN A 128 -12.23 0.76 -0.42
N LYS A 129 -10.92 0.92 -0.61
CA LYS A 129 -10.23 0.65 -1.89
C LYS A 129 -10.52 -0.76 -2.42
N ARG A 130 -10.55 -1.78 -1.55
CA ARG A 130 -10.86 -3.15 -1.96
C ARG A 130 -12.28 -3.29 -2.49
N LYS A 131 -13.26 -2.68 -1.82
CA LYS A 131 -14.66 -2.68 -2.26
C LYS A 131 -14.85 -1.91 -3.56
N GLN A 132 -14.20 -0.75 -3.71
CA GLN A 132 -14.19 0.03 -4.94
C GLN A 132 -13.67 -0.79 -6.12
N ILE A 133 -12.52 -1.45 -5.97
CA ILE A 133 -11.95 -2.32 -7.00
C ILE A 133 -12.88 -3.50 -7.30
N ALA A 134 -13.33 -4.23 -6.28
CA ALA A 134 -14.16 -5.42 -6.45
C ALA A 134 -15.53 -5.12 -7.09
N HIS A 135 -16.06 -3.92 -6.90
CA HIS A 135 -17.33 -3.50 -7.49
C HIS A 135 -17.29 -3.48 -9.03
N VAL A 136 -16.18 -3.06 -9.62
CA VAL A 136 -16.06 -2.93 -11.08
C VAL A 136 -15.41 -4.14 -11.76
N LEU A 137 -14.62 -4.93 -11.04
CA LEU A 137 -13.92 -6.09 -11.61
C LEU A 137 -14.81 -7.04 -12.45
N PRO A 138 -16.04 -7.40 -12.02
CA PRO A 138 -16.92 -8.27 -12.82
C PRO A 138 -17.33 -7.68 -14.18
N HIS A 139 -17.23 -6.36 -14.36
CA HIS A 139 -17.63 -5.64 -15.57
C HIS A 139 -16.46 -5.38 -16.52
N VAL A 140 -15.23 -5.74 -16.14
CA VAL A 140 -14.04 -5.58 -16.98
C VAL A 140 -14.05 -6.61 -18.09
N GLN A 141 -13.98 -6.15 -19.35
CA GLN A 141 -14.03 -7.03 -20.54
C GLN A 141 -12.66 -7.28 -21.17
N THR A 142 -11.66 -6.47 -20.84
CA THR A 142 -10.32 -6.53 -21.44
C THR A 142 -9.46 -7.61 -20.79
N ALA A 143 -8.49 -8.15 -21.53
CA ALA A 143 -7.63 -9.24 -21.06
C ALA A 143 -6.75 -8.84 -19.86
N LEU A 144 -6.38 -7.56 -19.76
CA LEU A 144 -5.57 -7.01 -18.69
C LEU A 144 -6.33 -5.94 -17.89
N THR A 145 -6.06 -5.92 -16.58
CA THR A 145 -6.53 -4.91 -15.63
C THR A 145 -5.34 -4.22 -15.00
N VAL A 146 -5.31 -2.88 -15.02
CA VAL A 146 -4.30 -2.06 -14.37
C VAL A 146 -4.94 -1.27 -13.24
N LEU A 147 -4.45 -1.43 -12.01
CA LEU A 147 -4.91 -0.66 -10.85
C LEU A 147 -3.98 0.53 -10.63
N VAL A 148 -4.53 1.72 -10.43
CA VAL A 148 -3.75 2.97 -10.28
C VAL A 148 -4.27 3.78 -9.09
N ASP A 149 -3.38 4.26 -8.23
CA ASP A 149 -3.76 5.21 -7.17
C ASP A 149 -4.01 6.61 -7.79
N ASP A 150 -4.93 7.38 -7.22
CA ASP A 150 -5.35 8.70 -7.71
C ASP A 150 -4.29 9.82 -7.66
N HIS A 151 -3.09 9.54 -7.17
CA HIS A 151 -1.96 10.47 -7.06
C HIS A 151 -0.67 9.83 -7.62
N VAL A 152 -0.85 9.10 -8.73
CA VAL A 152 0.22 8.43 -9.47
C VAL A 152 0.19 8.92 -10.90
N PHE A 153 1.37 9.20 -11.42
CA PHE A 153 1.54 9.82 -12.72
C PHE A 153 2.40 8.92 -13.59
N TRP A 154 2.06 8.82 -14.87
CA TRP A 154 2.82 8.08 -15.87
C TRP A 154 3.56 9.09 -16.76
N PRO A 155 4.85 9.37 -16.50
CA PRO A 155 5.55 10.44 -17.21
C PRO A 155 5.79 10.12 -18.68
N SER A 156 5.89 8.84 -19.04
CA SER A 156 6.03 8.41 -20.42
C SER A 156 4.68 8.17 -21.10
N GLY A 157 4.56 8.62 -22.36
CA GLY A 157 3.46 8.24 -23.25
C GLY A 157 3.54 6.79 -23.75
N HIS A 158 4.64 6.08 -23.48
CA HIS A 158 4.85 4.66 -23.76
C HIS A 158 4.77 3.79 -22.50
N PHE A 159 4.36 4.35 -21.37
CA PHE A 159 4.31 3.66 -20.09
C PHE A 159 3.49 2.37 -20.16
N LEU A 160 2.27 2.45 -20.71
CA LEU A 160 1.37 1.31 -20.74
C LEU A 160 1.87 0.24 -21.71
N SER A 161 2.32 0.64 -22.90
CA SER A 161 2.95 -0.24 -23.90
C SER A 161 4.10 -1.06 -23.31
N THR A 162 4.93 -0.41 -22.49
CA THR A 162 6.10 -1.02 -21.86
C THR A 162 5.69 -1.91 -20.69
N THR A 163 4.66 -1.51 -19.94
CA THR A 163 4.15 -2.25 -18.78
C THR A 163 3.46 -3.55 -19.20
N VAL A 164 2.79 -3.58 -20.35
CA VAL A 164 2.08 -4.79 -20.82
C VAL A 164 2.98 -5.78 -21.56
N ALA A 165 4.14 -5.36 -22.06
CA ALA A 165 5.06 -6.21 -22.82
C ALA A 165 5.41 -7.57 -22.15
N PRO A 166 5.59 -7.68 -20.81
CA PRO A 166 5.83 -8.98 -20.18
C PRO A 166 4.68 -10.00 -20.32
N PHE A 167 3.44 -9.58 -20.58
CA PHE A 167 2.29 -10.49 -20.71
C PHE A 167 2.29 -11.30 -22.01
N GLU A 168 3.15 -10.96 -22.96
CA GLU A 168 3.42 -11.79 -24.15
C GLU A 168 3.92 -13.19 -23.75
N ILE A 169 4.48 -13.33 -22.54
CA ILE A 169 4.74 -14.63 -21.92
C ILE A 169 3.46 -15.09 -21.21
N PRO A 170 2.82 -16.20 -21.64
CA PRO A 170 1.55 -16.66 -21.07
C PRO A 170 1.60 -16.86 -19.56
N ALA A 171 2.72 -17.39 -19.04
CA ALA A 171 2.91 -17.65 -17.61
C ALA A 171 3.00 -16.40 -16.72
N VAL A 172 3.22 -15.20 -17.28
CA VAL A 172 3.23 -13.95 -16.52
C VAL A 172 1.79 -13.54 -16.21
N GLY A 173 1.44 -13.54 -14.93
CA GLY A 173 0.10 -13.17 -14.45
C GLY A 173 0.02 -11.75 -13.89
N ALA A 174 1.16 -11.15 -13.51
CA ALA A 174 1.20 -9.80 -12.98
C ALA A 174 2.50 -9.06 -13.31
N VAL A 175 2.38 -7.74 -13.47
CA VAL A 175 3.51 -6.84 -13.71
C VAL A 175 3.50 -5.69 -12.71
N GLY A 176 4.64 -5.47 -12.07
CA GLY A 176 4.93 -4.27 -11.27
C GLY A 176 5.88 -3.32 -11.98
N THR A 177 5.93 -2.07 -11.54
CA THR A 177 6.79 -1.03 -12.13
C THR A 177 7.78 -0.46 -11.12
N ASN A 178 8.80 0.26 -11.62
CA ASN A 178 9.64 1.11 -10.79
C ASN A 178 8.98 2.46 -10.52
N LYS A 179 9.29 3.03 -9.35
CA LYS A 179 8.57 4.20 -8.84
C LYS A 179 9.48 5.27 -8.28
N ARG A 180 9.13 6.53 -8.45
CA ARG A 180 9.85 7.67 -7.86
C ARG A 180 8.89 8.60 -7.15
N VAL A 181 9.36 9.18 -6.05
CA VAL A 181 8.65 10.28 -5.42
C VAL A 181 8.98 11.56 -6.18
N ARG A 182 7.97 12.38 -6.46
CA ARG A 182 8.19 13.75 -6.94
C ARG A 182 8.89 14.55 -5.86
N ARG A 183 10.12 14.95 -6.14
CA ARG A 183 10.89 15.85 -5.28
C ARG A 183 10.35 17.25 -5.46
N HIS A 184 9.69 17.79 -4.44
CA HIS A 184 9.21 19.18 -4.46
C HIS A 184 10.39 20.12 -4.21
N ASP A 185 10.45 21.26 -4.88
CA ASP A 185 11.47 22.28 -4.58
C ASP A 185 11.08 23.03 -3.30
N LEU A 186 11.52 22.51 -2.16
CA LEU A 186 11.21 23.02 -0.83
C LEU A 186 12.47 23.60 -0.19
N PRO A 187 12.36 24.72 0.56
CA PRO A 187 13.50 25.29 1.26
C PRO A 187 14.06 24.30 2.28
N PHE A 188 15.32 24.53 2.67
CA PHE A 188 15.97 23.69 3.66
C PHE A 188 15.16 23.66 4.98
N GLY A 189 14.70 22.48 5.38
CA GLY A 189 13.95 22.30 6.62
C GLY A 189 13.28 20.95 6.73
N LEU A 190 12.41 20.80 7.74
CA LEU A 190 11.75 19.53 8.04
C LEU A 190 10.84 19.03 6.90
N ALA A 191 10.10 19.92 6.24
CA ALA A 191 9.22 19.53 5.12
C ALA A 191 10.02 18.89 3.98
N SER A 192 11.12 19.54 3.56
CA SER A 192 12.07 19.03 2.57
C SER A 192 12.69 17.71 3.03
N PHE A 193 13.17 17.63 4.29
CA PHE A 193 13.72 16.42 4.88
C PHE A 193 12.75 15.22 4.80
N PHE A 194 11.49 15.39 5.18
CA PHE A 194 10.50 14.31 5.12
C PHE A 194 10.13 13.91 3.68
N ASN A 195 10.14 14.85 2.73
CA ASN A 195 9.97 14.52 1.31
C ASN A 195 11.16 13.68 0.80
N VAL A 196 12.40 14.04 1.17
CA VAL A 196 13.60 13.25 0.89
C VAL A 196 13.51 11.85 1.51
N LEU A 197 13.08 11.72 2.78
CA LEU A 197 12.87 10.41 3.40
C LEU A 197 11.88 9.53 2.62
N GLY A 198 10.79 10.13 2.12
CA GLY A 198 9.83 9.46 1.24
C GLY A 198 10.45 8.97 -0.06
N ALA A 199 11.25 9.81 -0.71
CA ALA A 199 11.96 9.44 -1.94
C ALA A 199 12.94 8.27 -1.69
N LEU A 200 13.79 8.38 -0.67
CA LEU A 200 14.75 7.33 -0.31
C LEU A 200 14.06 6.01 0.10
N TYR A 201 12.84 6.07 0.65
CA TYR A 201 12.05 4.88 0.96
C TYR A 201 11.68 4.11 -0.32
N LEU A 202 11.17 4.79 -1.35
CA LEU A 202 10.83 4.15 -2.62
C LEU A 202 12.05 3.65 -3.39
N GLU A 203 13.17 4.38 -3.35
CA GLU A 203 14.43 3.95 -3.98
C GLU A 203 14.97 2.65 -3.38
N ARG A 204 14.93 2.51 -2.05
CA ARG A 204 15.28 1.25 -1.38
C ARG A 204 14.37 0.10 -1.81
N HIS A 205 13.08 0.36 -1.90
CA HIS A 205 12.12 -0.66 -2.32
C HIS A 205 12.33 -1.08 -3.77
N ASN A 206 12.57 -0.14 -4.68
CA ASN A 206 12.94 -0.38 -6.08
C ASN A 206 14.16 -1.29 -6.21
N PHE A 207 15.21 -1.01 -5.44
CA PHE A 207 16.41 -1.83 -5.40
C PHE A 207 16.10 -3.27 -4.98
N GLU A 208 15.31 -3.44 -3.92
CA GLU A 208 14.96 -4.76 -3.38
C GLU A 208 14.12 -5.59 -4.35
N ILE A 209 13.01 -5.04 -4.87
CA ILE A 209 12.12 -5.80 -5.76
C ILE A 209 12.79 -6.14 -7.10
N ARG A 210 13.66 -5.26 -7.62
CA ARG A 210 14.41 -5.53 -8.86
C ARG A 210 15.39 -6.67 -8.65
N ALA A 211 16.14 -6.64 -7.54
CA ALA A 211 17.15 -7.65 -7.24
C ALA A 211 16.54 -9.03 -7.00
N THR A 212 15.44 -9.14 -6.25
CA THR A 212 14.80 -10.45 -6.05
C THR A 212 14.10 -10.95 -7.31
N ASN A 213 13.44 -10.06 -8.08
CA ASN A 213 12.78 -10.45 -9.31
C ASN A 213 13.78 -10.94 -10.38
N ALA A 214 15.00 -10.41 -10.41
CA ALA A 214 16.06 -10.92 -11.30
C ALA A 214 16.63 -12.29 -10.87
N LEU A 215 16.65 -12.62 -9.57
CA LEU A 215 17.25 -13.87 -9.08
C LEU A 215 16.31 -15.07 -9.20
N ASP A 216 15.13 -14.97 -8.61
CA ASP A 216 14.18 -16.08 -8.52
C ASP A 216 12.76 -15.69 -8.95
N GLY A 217 12.60 -14.49 -9.53
CA GLY A 217 11.27 -13.93 -9.83
C GLY A 217 10.52 -13.48 -8.58
N GLY A 218 11.14 -13.54 -7.41
CA GLY A 218 10.52 -13.26 -6.13
C GLY A 218 10.13 -11.81 -5.94
N VAL A 219 8.90 -11.60 -5.48
CA VAL A 219 8.32 -10.28 -5.17
C VAL A 219 7.41 -10.44 -3.97
N PHE A 220 7.74 -9.76 -2.87
CA PHE A 220 6.91 -9.78 -1.65
C PHE A 220 5.64 -8.94 -1.78
N VAL A 221 5.68 -7.90 -2.62
CA VAL A 221 4.54 -7.05 -2.95
C VAL A 221 4.79 -6.34 -4.28
N ILE A 222 3.80 -6.36 -5.17
CA ILE A 222 3.70 -5.39 -6.28
C ILE A 222 3.03 -4.14 -5.73
N SER A 223 3.62 -2.97 -5.91
CA SER A 223 3.07 -1.72 -5.35
C SER A 223 1.65 -1.44 -5.84
N GLY A 224 0.70 -1.17 -4.94
CA GLY A 224 -0.68 -0.79 -5.32
C GLY A 224 -0.84 0.59 -5.99
N ARG A 225 0.28 1.27 -6.31
CA ARG A 225 0.32 2.59 -6.96
C ARG A 225 0.06 2.49 -8.46
N THR A 226 0.71 1.53 -9.10
CA THR A 226 0.38 1.06 -10.43
C THR A 226 0.79 -0.39 -10.53
N CYS A 227 -0.16 -1.25 -10.83
CA CYS A 227 0.07 -2.68 -10.98
C CYS A 227 -0.86 -3.26 -12.03
N ALA A 228 -0.31 -4.13 -12.87
CA ALA A 228 -1.02 -4.75 -13.97
C ALA A 228 -1.21 -6.25 -13.70
N TYR A 229 -2.37 -6.79 -14.07
CA TYR A 229 -2.73 -8.18 -13.87
C TYR A 229 -3.47 -8.72 -15.09
N ARG A 230 -3.38 -10.04 -15.32
CA ARG A 230 -4.38 -10.71 -16.15
C ARG A 230 -5.73 -10.61 -15.47
N THR A 231 -6.73 -10.10 -16.19
CA THR A 231 -8.09 -9.85 -15.65
C THR A 231 -8.70 -11.12 -15.05
N GLN A 232 -8.48 -12.28 -15.69
CA GLN A 232 -8.97 -13.58 -15.21
C GLN A 232 -8.53 -13.94 -13.78
N ILE A 233 -7.39 -13.42 -13.32
CA ILE A 233 -6.91 -13.66 -11.95
C ILE A 233 -7.78 -12.88 -10.95
N LEU A 234 -8.13 -11.64 -11.30
CA LEU A 234 -8.88 -10.73 -10.44
C LEU A 234 -10.40 -11.00 -10.48
N GLN A 235 -10.89 -11.60 -11.57
CA GLN A 235 -12.30 -11.96 -11.71
C GLN A 235 -12.67 -13.32 -11.14
N SER A 236 -11.69 -14.14 -10.71
CA SER A 236 -12.04 -15.46 -10.18
C SER A 236 -12.89 -15.32 -8.90
N PRO A 237 -13.97 -16.11 -8.76
CA PRO A 237 -14.82 -16.06 -7.57
C PRO A 237 -14.04 -16.29 -6.27
N GLU A 238 -13.04 -17.16 -6.30
CA GLU A 238 -12.17 -17.46 -5.16
C GLU A 238 -11.34 -16.25 -4.76
N PHE A 239 -10.80 -15.52 -5.74
CA PHE A 239 -10.04 -14.30 -5.50
C PHE A 239 -10.94 -13.22 -4.90
N LEU A 240 -12.09 -12.91 -5.52
CA LEU A 240 -12.97 -11.83 -5.06
C LEU A 240 -13.47 -12.06 -3.64
N ARG A 241 -13.91 -13.29 -3.34
CA ARG A 241 -14.34 -13.67 -1.99
C ARG A 241 -13.21 -13.48 -0.97
N GLY A 242 -12.02 -13.99 -1.27
CA GLY A 242 -10.90 -13.87 -0.35
C GLY A 242 -10.36 -12.44 -0.22
N TYR A 243 -10.43 -11.64 -1.29
CA TYR A 243 -9.99 -10.25 -1.32
C TYR A 243 -10.85 -9.37 -0.41
N LEU A 244 -12.17 -9.58 -0.43
CA LEU A 244 -13.14 -8.84 0.38
C LEU A 244 -13.23 -9.34 1.83
N HIS A 245 -12.91 -10.61 2.09
CA HIS A 245 -13.08 -11.25 3.39
C HIS A 245 -11.75 -11.74 3.99
N GLU A 246 -10.64 -11.13 3.61
CA GLU A 246 -9.33 -11.54 4.12
C GLU A 246 -9.27 -11.41 5.65
N THR A 247 -8.90 -12.52 6.29
CA THR A 247 -8.55 -12.57 7.71
C THR A 247 -7.06 -12.87 7.87
N PHE A 248 -6.48 -12.42 8.99
CA PHE A 248 -5.07 -12.65 9.33
C PHE A 248 -4.94 -13.15 10.78
N PHE A 249 -3.72 -13.58 11.12
CA PHE A 249 -3.39 -14.15 12.43
C PHE A 249 -4.33 -15.31 12.82
N PHE A 250 -4.28 -16.38 12.03
CA PHE A 250 -5.09 -17.59 12.23
C PHE A 250 -6.61 -17.33 12.21
N GLY A 251 -7.05 -16.37 11.39
CA GLY A 251 -8.46 -16.02 11.25
C GLY A 251 -9.02 -15.12 12.36
N ARG A 252 -8.19 -14.73 13.35
CA ARG A 252 -8.67 -13.98 14.52
C ARG A 252 -9.03 -12.53 14.22
N PHE A 253 -8.42 -11.92 13.20
CA PHE A 253 -8.65 -10.53 12.83
C PHE A 253 -9.05 -10.40 11.37
N GLY A 254 -9.97 -9.49 11.07
CA GLY A 254 -10.46 -9.19 9.73
C GLY A 254 -11.91 -8.69 9.77
N PRO A 255 -12.51 -8.33 8.61
CA PRO A 255 -11.87 -8.27 7.30
C PRO A 255 -10.81 -7.16 7.20
N LEU A 256 -9.80 -7.37 6.35
CA LEU A 256 -8.69 -6.44 6.18
C LEU A 256 -9.00 -5.33 5.16
N ASN A 257 -9.04 -4.08 5.62
CA ASN A 257 -9.26 -2.91 4.75
C ASN A 257 -7.98 -2.39 4.09
N ALA A 258 -6.82 -2.67 4.69
CA ALA A 258 -5.50 -2.30 4.17
C ALA A 258 -4.89 -3.44 3.33
N ASP A 259 -3.70 -3.22 2.77
CA ASP A 259 -2.86 -4.25 2.15
C ASP A 259 -3.49 -4.94 0.91
N ASP A 260 -4.31 -4.20 0.15
CA ASP A 260 -4.90 -4.66 -1.11
C ASP A 260 -3.83 -5.27 -2.03
N ASP A 261 -2.77 -4.52 -2.27
CA ASP A 261 -1.66 -4.88 -3.14
C ASP A 261 -0.92 -6.16 -2.73
N ASN A 262 -0.73 -6.33 -1.42
CA ASN A 262 -0.13 -7.51 -0.82
C ASN A 262 -1.04 -8.74 -0.97
N TYR A 263 -2.35 -8.59 -0.79
CA TYR A 263 -3.29 -9.70 -1.02
C TYR A 263 -3.21 -10.20 -2.46
N ILE A 264 -3.29 -9.27 -3.42
CA ILE A 264 -3.27 -9.62 -4.84
C ILE A 264 -1.94 -10.31 -5.18
N THR A 265 -0.82 -9.77 -4.71
CA THR A 265 0.49 -10.38 -4.92
C THR A 265 0.55 -11.82 -4.39
N ARG A 266 0.07 -12.07 -3.16
CA ARG A 266 0.00 -13.42 -2.59
C ARG A 266 -0.90 -14.35 -3.41
N ALA A 267 -2.05 -13.86 -3.87
CA ALA A 267 -2.98 -14.66 -4.66
C ALA A 267 -2.36 -15.08 -6.00
N VAL A 268 -1.68 -14.16 -6.69
CA VAL A 268 -0.94 -14.41 -7.94
C VAL A 268 0.11 -15.49 -7.73
N VAL A 269 0.98 -15.35 -6.71
CA VAL A 269 2.03 -16.34 -6.42
C VAL A 269 1.43 -17.69 -6.01
N LYS A 270 0.40 -17.69 -5.15
CA LYS A 270 -0.25 -18.93 -4.70
C LYS A 270 -0.85 -19.72 -5.86
N ALA A 271 -1.42 -19.03 -6.84
CA ALA A 271 -1.97 -19.63 -8.06
C ALA A 271 -0.90 -20.05 -9.08
N GLY A 272 0.40 -19.84 -8.79
CA GLY A 272 1.51 -20.31 -9.62
C GLY A 272 1.90 -19.39 -10.78
N TRP A 273 1.29 -18.20 -10.88
CA TRP A 273 1.63 -17.20 -11.90
C TRP A 273 3.01 -16.60 -11.66
N LYS A 274 3.70 -16.25 -12.75
CA LYS A 274 4.94 -15.48 -12.69
C LYS A 274 4.64 -13.99 -12.53
N ILE A 275 5.51 -13.32 -11.80
CA ILE A 275 5.49 -11.87 -11.61
C ILE A 275 6.72 -11.29 -12.29
N LYS A 276 6.54 -10.25 -13.10
CA LYS A 276 7.64 -9.44 -13.62
C LYS A 276 7.61 -8.07 -12.97
N ILE A 277 8.74 -7.59 -12.47
CA ILE A 277 8.90 -6.15 -12.27
C ILE A 277 9.45 -5.61 -13.58
N GLN A 278 8.75 -4.71 -14.24
CA GLN A 278 9.21 -3.99 -15.43
C GLN A 278 9.94 -2.73 -14.97
N TYR A 279 11.27 -2.82 -14.91
CA TYR A 279 12.13 -1.77 -14.38
C TYR A 279 12.89 -1.08 -15.52
N ASN A 280 12.40 0.08 -15.97
CA ASN A 280 13.08 0.97 -16.92
C ASN A 280 12.52 2.40 -16.82
N ALA A 281 13.02 3.33 -17.64
CA ALA A 281 12.55 4.71 -17.62
C ALA A 281 11.10 4.86 -18.14
N GLU A 282 10.74 4.10 -19.18
CA GLU A 282 9.43 4.17 -19.83
C GLU A 282 8.30 3.62 -18.95
N ALA A 283 8.55 2.56 -18.18
CA ALA A 283 7.61 1.97 -17.22
C ALA A 283 7.76 2.56 -15.81
N MET A 284 8.41 3.71 -15.66
CA MET A 284 8.55 4.36 -14.35
C MET A 284 7.29 5.16 -14.03
N ILE A 285 6.75 4.99 -12.82
CA ILE A 285 5.75 5.91 -12.27
C ILE A 285 6.38 7.00 -11.41
N GLU A 286 5.68 8.12 -11.33
CA GLU A 286 5.87 9.13 -10.30
C GLU A 286 4.70 9.15 -9.32
N THR A 287 4.94 9.59 -8.10
CA THR A 287 3.91 9.68 -7.07
C THR A 287 4.28 10.71 -6.01
N THR A 288 3.29 11.19 -5.27
CA THR A 288 3.51 11.98 -4.05
C THR A 288 3.54 11.06 -2.83
N VAL A 289 4.28 11.46 -1.79
CA VAL A 289 4.33 10.76 -0.50
C VAL A 289 4.05 11.78 0.59
N GLY A 290 3.36 11.35 1.65
CA GLY A 290 3.00 12.25 2.74
C GLY A 290 4.25 12.84 3.39
N THR A 291 4.21 14.12 3.75
CA THR A 291 5.20 14.77 4.61
C THR A 291 4.80 14.60 6.08
N TYR A 292 5.64 15.04 7.02
CA TYR A 292 5.29 14.97 8.44
C TYR A 292 3.98 15.73 8.75
N PRO A 293 3.09 15.18 9.60
CA PRO A 293 3.20 13.92 10.34
C PRO A 293 2.72 12.68 9.56
N LYS A 294 2.06 12.87 8.41
CA LYS A 294 1.47 11.80 7.57
C LYS A 294 2.51 10.73 7.19
N PHE A 295 3.75 11.12 6.93
CA PHE A 295 4.84 10.18 6.62
C PHE A 295 5.04 9.11 7.70
N LEU A 296 5.02 9.50 8.97
CA LEU A 296 5.23 8.56 10.08
C LEU A 296 4.09 7.55 10.18
N SER A 297 2.86 8.00 10.00
CA SER A 297 1.68 7.13 9.92
C SER A 297 1.78 6.16 8.75
N GLN A 298 2.32 6.60 7.60
CA GLN A 298 2.59 5.74 6.45
C GLN A 298 3.67 4.68 6.77
N CYS A 299 4.81 5.08 7.36
CA CYS A 299 5.85 4.15 7.79
C CYS A 299 5.32 3.08 8.75
N LEU A 300 4.55 3.51 9.76
CA LEU A 300 3.94 2.61 10.74
C LEU A 300 2.99 1.62 10.07
N ARG A 301 2.12 2.09 9.17
CA ARG A 301 1.20 1.23 8.40
C ARG A 301 1.97 0.20 7.59
N TRP A 302 2.97 0.61 6.81
CA TRP A 302 3.80 -0.30 6.01
C TRP A 302 4.54 -1.32 6.89
N ALA A 303 5.05 -0.90 8.06
CA ALA A 303 5.67 -1.82 9.00
C ALA A 303 4.66 -2.86 9.55
N ARG A 304 3.43 -2.46 9.87
CA ARG A 304 2.36 -3.39 10.29
C ARG A 304 1.98 -4.36 9.17
N THR A 305 1.96 -3.90 7.92
CA THR A 305 1.74 -4.75 6.73
C THR A 305 2.78 -5.86 6.66
N THR A 306 4.06 -5.57 6.90
CA THR A 306 5.11 -6.60 6.96
C THR A 306 4.79 -7.71 7.96
N TRP A 307 4.36 -7.36 9.18
CA TRP A 307 3.98 -8.33 10.23
C TRP A 307 2.72 -9.15 9.91
N ARG A 308 1.86 -8.67 9.01
CA ARG A 308 0.65 -9.38 8.57
C ARG A 308 0.91 -10.23 7.31
N SER A 309 1.40 -9.57 6.26
CA SER A 309 1.54 -10.09 4.90
C SER A 309 2.66 -11.11 4.75
N ASN A 310 3.84 -10.86 5.33
CA ASN A 310 4.97 -11.78 5.14
C ASN A 310 4.70 -13.16 5.76
N PRO A 311 4.23 -13.27 7.03
CA PRO A 311 3.85 -14.56 7.60
C PRO A 311 2.70 -15.22 6.84
N ALA A 312 1.75 -14.46 6.28
CA ALA A 312 0.70 -15.02 5.43
C ALA A 312 1.27 -15.64 4.14
N SER A 313 2.24 -14.97 3.52
CA SER A 313 2.94 -15.48 2.32
C SER A 313 3.73 -16.75 2.62
N LEU A 314 4.47 -16.77 3.74
CA LEU A 314 5.29 -17.91 4.16
C LEU A 314 4.49 -19.16 4.56
N ARG A 315 3.15 -19.07 4.67
CA ARG A 315 2.29 -20.26 4.82
C ARG A 315 2.10 -21.02 3.50
N SER A 316 2.44 -20.42 2.36
CA SER A 316 2.31 -21.06 1.06
C SER A 316 3.60 -21.80 0.68
N TRP A 317 3.51 -23.11 0.47
CA TRP A 317 4.62 -23.90 -0.04
C TRP A 317 5.13 -23.41 -1.40
N THR A 318 4.24 -22.84 -2.23
CA THR A 318 4.62 -22.26 -3.53
C THR A 318 5.68 -21.18 -3.37
N VAL A 319 5.57 -20.33 -2.34
CA VAL A 319 6.56 -19.26 -2.07
C VAL A 319 7.93 -19.85 -1.76
N TRP A 320 8.01 -20.85 -0.87
CA TRP A 320 9.26 -21.54 -0.52
C TRP A 320 9.92 -22.21 -1.72
N ARG A 321 9.13 -22.89 -2.54
CA ARG A 321 9.64 -23.64 -3.70
C ARG A 321 10.07 -22.73 -4.85
N THR A 322 9.36 -21.62 -5.08
CA THR A 322 9.57 -20.79 -6.28
C THR A 322 10.39 -19.53 -6.03
N GLN A 323 10.52 -19.09 -4.78
CA GLN A 323 11.19 -17.83 -4.42
C GLN A 323 12.14 -17.99 -3.21
N PRO A 324 13.03 -19.00 -3.17
CA PRO A 324 13.82 -19.33 -1.98
C PRO A 324 14.77 -18.19 -1.56
N TRP A 325 15.34 -17.46 -2.52
CA TRP A 325 16.19 -16.31 -2.23
C TRP A 325 15.35 -15.16 -1.65
N CYS A 326 14.20 -14.85 -2.25
CA CYS A 326 13.30 -13.83 -1.73
C CYS A 326 12.79 -14.18 -0.31
N VAL A 327 12.55 -15.47 -0.01
CA VAL A 327 12.23 -15.95 1.34
C VAL A 327 13.28 -15.54 2.35
N TYR A 328 14.55 -15.86 2.08
CA TYR A 328 15.66 -15.46 2.93
C TYR A 328 15.83 -13.93 2.98
N ALA A 329 16.05 -13.30 1.83
CA ALA A 329 16.55 -11.94 1.71
C ALA A 329 15.48 -10.85 1.99
N VAL A 330 14.20 -11.20 1.87
CA VAL A 330 13.09 -10.24 2.05
C VAL A 330 12.10 -10.73 3.09
N TYR A 331 11.48 -11.90 2.92
CA TYR A 331 10.37 -12.29 3.82
C TYR A 331 10.84 -12.47 5.27
N LEU A 332 11.84 -13.33 5.50
CA LEU A 332 12.42 -13.57 6.82
C LEU A 332 13.20 -12.36 7.32
N THR A 333 14.07 -11.82 6.46
CA THR A 333 14.91 -10.67 6.81
C THR A 333 14.09 -9.45 7.20
N SER A 334 12.95 -9.17 6.55
CA SER A 334 12.11 -8.02 6.94
C SER A 334 11.57 -8.13 8.36
N MET A 335 11.41 -9.34 8.89
CA MET A 335 10.98 -9.55 10.28
C MET A 335 12.07 -9.24 11.29
N VAL A 336 13.33 -9.53 10.96
CA VAL A 336 14.44 -9.40 11.91
C VAL A 336 15.32 -8.18 11.64
N ASN A 337 15.23 -7.52 10.48
CA ASN A 337 16.12 -6.43 10.08
C ASN A 337 15.78 -5.11 10.81
N PHE A 338 16.24 -4.99 12.04
CA PHE A 338 16.20 -3.75 12.84
C PHE A 338 17.60 -3.13 12.82
N ALA A 339 17.76 -2.03 12.09
CA ALA A 339 19.06 -1.39 11.88
C ALA A 339 19.76 -1.06 13.21
N LEU A 340 19.01 -0.56 14.20
CA LEU A 340 19.52 -0.24 15.54
C LEU A 340 20.11 -1.47 16.24
N PHE A 341 19.34 -2.54 16.34
CA PHE A 341 19.77 -3.74 17.06
C PHE A 341 20.88 -4.48 16.34
N TYR A 342 20.86 -4.53 15.01
CA TYR A 342 21.92 -5.19 14.26
C TYR A 342 23.22 -4.40 14.27
N ASP A 343 23.18 -3.07 14.11
CA ASP A 343 24.40 -2.25 14.17
C ASP A 343 25.01 -2.34 15.57
N ALA A 344 24.19 -2.22 16.63
CA ALA A 344 24.64 -2.40 18.01
C ALA A 344 25.22 -3.81 18.25
N ALA A 345 24.56 -4.87 17.78
CA ALA A 345 25.04 -6.24 17.92
C ALA A 345 26.34 -6.49 17.14
N LEU A 346 26.54 -5.87 15.98
CA LEU A 346 27.80 -5.95 15.23
C LEU A 346 28.95 -5.31 16.01
N PHE A 347 28.75 -4.11 16.55
CA PHE A 347 29.78 -3.47 17.39
C PHE A 347 30.08 -4.28 18.66
N TRP A 348 29.04 -4.84 19.30
CA TRP A 348 29.16 -5.64 20.52
C TRP A 348 29.79 -7.02 20.31
N THR A 349 29.51 -7.67 19.18
CA THR A 349 30.18 -8.94 18.82
C THR A 349 31.62 -8.68 18.39
N LEU A 350 31.87 -7.59 17.65
CA LEU A 350 33.23 -7.17 17.27
C LEU A 350 34.09 -6.86 18.52
N SER A 351 33.54 -6.21 19.54
CA SER A 351 34.26 -5.89 20.77
C SER A 351 34.71 -7.10 21.58
N ARG A 352 34.14 -8.28 21.31
CA ARG A 352 34.52 -9.57 21.93
C ARG A 352 35.24 -10.52 20.99
N SER A 353 35.55 -10.06 19.79
CA SER A 353 36.29 -10.82 18.80
C SER A 353 37.79 -10.54 18.93
N ASP A 354 38.61 -11.48 18.48
CA ASP A 354 40.06 -11.35 18.46
C ASP A 354 40.53 -10.25 17.47
N PHE A 355 39.63 -9.82 16.57
CA PHE A 355 39.89 -8.69 15.67
C PHE A 355 40.13 -7.36 16.40
N VAL A 356 39.54 -7.22 17.60
CA VAL A 356 39.71 -6.03 18.47
C VAL A 356 40.59 -6.35 19.66
N VAL A 357 40.35 -7.49 20.32
CA VAL A 357 41.12 -7.97 21.45
C VAL A 357 42.29 -8.79 20.89
N GLY A 358 43.33 -8.12 20.39
CA GLY A 358 44.47 -8.81 19.81
C GLY A 358 45.10 -9.79 20.81
N SER A 359 45.85 -10.79 20.34
CA SER A 359 46.47 -11.85 21.16
C SER A 359 47.44 -11.37 22.25
N GLY A 360 47.67 -10.06 22.38
CA GLY A 360 48.49 -9.42 23.42
C GLY A 360 47.80 -8.28 24.19
N GLY A 361 46.46 -8.21 24.21
CA GLY A 361 45.70 -7.26 25.03
C GLY A 361 45.65 -5.80 24.53
N ARG A 362 46.23 -5.51 23.36
CA ARG A 362 46.10 -4.19 22.69
C ARG A 362 44.77 -4.10 21.93
N HIS A 363 43.98 -3.07 22.26
CA HIS A 363 42.74 -2.75 21.56
C HIS A 363 43.02 -2.20 20.15
N ASN A 364 42.56 -2.90 19.12
CA ASN A 364 42.63 -2.42 17.74
C ASN A 364 41.43 -1.51 17.40
N ASN A 365 41.56 -0.22 17.66
CA ASN A 365 40.51 0.76 17.35
C ASN A 365 40.20 0.91 15.85
N ALA A 366 41.12 0.49 14.95
CA ALA A 366 40.90 0.55 13.51
C ALA A 366 39.77 -0.38 13.05
N ALA A 367 39.56 -1.52 13.72
CA ALA A 367 38.47 -2.44 13.38
C ALA A 367 37.08 -1.79 13.55
N TYR A 368 36.90 -0.96 14.58
CA TYR A 368 35.66 -0.19 14.76
C TYR A 368 35.47 0.87 13.67
N ALA A 369 36.54 1.56 13.28
CA ALA A 369 36.49 2.54 12.20
C ALA A 369 36.14 1.87 10.85
N VAL A 370 36.71 0.70 10.57
CA VAL A 370 36.40 -0.11 9.38
C VAL A 370 34.93 -0.55 9.39
N LEU A 371 34.43 -1.08 10.52
CA LEU A 371 33.02 -1.47 10.64
C LEU A 371 32.09 -0.26 10.48
N GLY A 372 32.40 0.87 11.10
CA GLY A 372 31.64 2.12 10.98
C GLY A 372 31.60 2.63 9.54
N GLY A 373 32.75 2.67 8.87
CA GLY A 373 32.88 3.02 7.46
C GLY A 373 32.08 2.06 6.57
N TRP A 374 32.17 0.76 6.82
CA TRP A 374 31.39 -0.26 6.11
C TRP A 374 29.88 -0.06 6.27
N ILE A 375 29.40 0.18 7.50
CA ILE A 375 27.99 0.46 7.77
C ILE A 375 27.53 1.72 7.02
N LEU A 376 28.34 2.78 7.00
CA LEU A 376 28.03 4.02 6.28
C LEU A 376 27.93 3.77 4.77
N VAL A 377 28.96 3.16 4.18
CA VAL A 377 29.01 2.85 2.74
C VAL A 377 27.83 1.98 2.33
N THR A 378 27.54 0.91 3.07
CA THR A 378 26.44 -0.01 2.75
C THR A 378 25.05 0.62 2.85
N LYS A 379 24.85 1.61 3.73
CA LYS A 379 23.59 2.39 3.79
C LYS A 379 23.43 3.32 2.58
N MET A 380 24.52 3.70 1.91
CA MET A 380 24.49 4.57 0.72
C MET A 380 24.21 3.82 -0.58
N VAL A 381 24.62 2.54 -0.70
CA VAL A 381 24.52 1.76 -1.96
C VAL A 381 23.15 1.86 -2.63
N LYS A 382 22.07 1.63 -1.87
CA LYS A 382 20.70 1.62 -2.41
C LYS A 382 20.18 3.01 -2.79
N LEU A 383 20.90 4.07 -2.41
CA LEU A 383 20.48 5.47 -2.52
C LEU A 383 21.30 6.23 -3.56
N VAL A 384 22.34 5.61 -4.14
CA VAL A 384 23.22 6.24 -5.13
C VAL A 384 22.40 6.82 -6.30
N SER A 385 21.44 6.07 -6.82
CA SER A 385 20.54 6.51 -7.91
C SER A 385 19.79 7.81 -7.58
N TYR A 386 19.49 8.08 -6.31
CA TYR A 386 18.82 9.30 -5.86
C TYR A 386 19.78 10.46 -5.76
N PHE A 387 20.89 10.29 -5.04
CA PHE A 387 21.84 11.38 -4.80
C PHE A 387 22.58 11.82 -6.07
N LEU A 388 22.71 10.96 -7.08
CA LEU A 388 23.21 11.38 -8.40
C LEU A 388 22.26 12.37 -9.11
N ARG A 389 20.95 12.30 -8.84
CA ARG A 389 19.95 13.24 -9.38
C ARG A 389 19.74 14.47 -8.50
N HIS A 390 19.90 14.30 -7.19
CA HIS A 390 19.70 15.35 -6.19
C HIS A 390 20.91 15.44 -5.24
N PRO A 391 22.08 15.89 -5.72
CA PRO A 391 23.31 15.90 -4.92
C PRO A 391 23.21 16.81 -3.70
N TRP A 392 22.48 17.93 -3.79
CA TRP A 392 22.27 18.87 -2.68
C TRP A 392 21.51 18.24 -1.50
N ASP A 393 20.70 17.21 -1.73
CA ASP A 393 19.98 16.51 -0.66
C ASP A 393 20.93 15.71 0.26
N LEU A 394 22.22 15.59 -0.08
CA LEU A 394 23.24 15.01 0.82
C LEU A 394 23.33 15.75 2.17
N VAL A 395 22.92 17.03 2.24
CA VAL A 395 22.82 17.77 3.51
C VAL A 395 21.91 17.06 4.52
N TYR A 396 20.92 16.30 4.05
CA TYR A 396 20.00 15.56 4.91
C TYR A 396 20.55 14.20 5.37
N LEU A 397 21.68 13.76 4.82
CA LEU A 397 22.24 12.43 5.06
C LEU A 397 22.34 12.08 6.56
N PRO A 398 22.88 12.94 7.45
CA PRO A 398 22.93 12.64 8.89
C PRO A 398 21.55 12.34 9.49
N GLY A 399 20.54 13.15 9.13
CA GLY A 399 19.17 12.95 9.57
C GLY A 399 18.56 11.64 9.02
N THR A 400 18.88 11.27 7.78
CA THR A 400 18.38 10.01 7.19
C THR A 400 18.99 8.77 7.86
N LEU A 401 20.25 8.84 8.29
CA LEU A 401 20.91 7.79 9.08
C LEU A 401 20.26 7.66 10.46
N GLY A 402 20.04 8.79 11.15
CA GLY A 402 19.30 8.83 12.42
C GLY A 402 17.89 8.26 12.28
N PHE A 403 17.18 8.62 11.21
CA PHE A 403 15.85 8.08 10.93
C PHE A 403 15.86 6.57 10.67
N ALA A 404 16.90 6.01 10.04
CA ALA A 404 17.01 4.55 9.86
C ALA A 404 17.04 3.80 11.20
N TYR A 405 17.69 4.37 12.22
CA TYR A 405 17.68 3.83 13.59
C TYR A 405 16.32 4.01 14.26
N PHE A 406 15.75 5.23 14.19
CA PHE A 406 14.40 5.50 14.72
C PHE A 406 13.33 4.59 14.09
N HIS A 407 13.43 4.29 12.80
CA HIS A 407 12.52 3.38 12.11
C HIS A 407 12.57 1.94 12.67
N SER A 408 13.65 1.55 13.35
CA SER A 408 13.69 0.28 14.09
C SER A 408 12.69 0.28 15.25
N LEU A 409 12.50 1.43 15.92
CA LEU A 409 11.50 1.59 16.97
C LEU A 409 10.07 1.59 16.39
N ILE A 410 9.86 2.22 15.23
CA ILE A 410 8.59 2.14 14.49
C ILE A 410 8.24 0.68 14.19
N LYS A 411 9.21 -0.11 13.70
CA LYS A 411 8.99 -1.54 13.41
C LYS A 411 8.64 -2.35 14.65
N LEU A 412 9.25 -2.04 15.80
CA LEU A 412 8.98 -2.73 17.07
C LEU A 412 7.57 -2.38 17.56
N TYR A 413 7.21 -1.10 17.52
CA TYR A 413 5.85 -0.67 17.84
C TYR A 413 4.82 -1.28 16.87
N ALA A 414 5.15 -1.39 15.59
CA ALA A 414 4.32 -2.05 14.59
C ALA A 414 4.10 -3.53 14.91
N LEU A 415 5.14 -4.25 15.36
CA LEU A 415 5.04 -5.64 15.82
C LEU A 415 4.07 -5.76 16.99
N CYS A 416 4.11 -4.82 17.94
CA CYS A 416 3.19 -4.80 19.08
C CYS A 416 1.80 -4.23 18.76
N THR A 417 1.51 -3.84 17.52
CA THR A 417 0.22 -3.22 17.14
C THR A 417 -0.28 -3.65 15.76
N PHE A 418 0.23 -4.76 15.22
CA PHE A 418 -0.04 -5.19 13.85
C PHE A 418 -1.52 -5.54 13.59
N TRP A 419 -2.31 -5.78 14.64
CA TRP A 419 -3.75 -6.05 14.55
C TRP A 419 -4.60 -4.80 14.24
N VAL A 420 -4.02 -3.59 14.29
CA VAL A 420 -4.73 -2.36 13.91
C VAL A 420 -4.90 -2.32 12.39
N THR A 421 -6.14 -2.44 11.93
CA THR A 421 -6.50 -2.57 10.49
C THR A 421 -7.00 -1.29 9.84
N ALA A 422 -7.24 -0.23 10.62
CA ALA A 422 -7.73 1.05 10.11
C ALA A 422 -6.70 1.73 9.18
N TRP A 423 -7.22 2.43 8.16
CA TRP A 423 -6.43 3.30 7.29
C TRP A 423 -6.00 4.55 8.07
N GLY A 424 -4.91 4.45 8.83
CA GLY A 424 -4.40 5.56 9.64
C GLY A 424 -4.10 6.79 8.77
N GLY A 425 -4.74 7.93 9.08
CA GLY A 425 -4.49 9.23 8.47
C GLY A 425 -5.63 9.83 7.63
N ARG A 426 -6.78 9.16 7.49
CA ARG A 426 -8.02 9.74 6.94
C ARG A 426 -9.22 9.21 7.74
N ASP A 427 -10.18 10.08 8.07
CA ASP A 427 -11.45 9.68 8.68
C ASP A 427 -12.39 9.17 7.58
N LEU A 428 -12.21 7.90 7.19
CA LEU A 428 -12.99 7.28 6.12
C LEU A 428 -14.46 7.05 6.49
N ASP A 429 -14.76 6.98 7.78
CA ASP A 429 -16.13 6.77 8.27
C ASP A 429 -16.98 8.03 8.03
N SER A 430 -16.38 9.22 8.06
CA SER A 430 -17.04 10.49 7.74
C SER A 430 -17.42 10.67 6.26
N ILE A 431 -16.75 9.98 5.33
CA ILE A 431 -16.90 10.19 3.88
C ILE A 431 -18.17 9.51 3.32
N GLY A 432 -18.75 8.54 4.05
CA GLY A 432 -19.94 7.79 3.62
C GLY A 432 -21.27 8.24 4.22
N VAL A 433 -21.28 9.17 5.18
CA VAL A 433 -22.49 9.59 5.91
C VAL A 433 -23.13 10.81 5.22
N GLY A 434 -23.75 10.57 4.07
CA GLY A 434 -24.72 11.49 3.48
C GLY A 434 -26.11 11.26 4.10
N HIS A 435 -26.87 12.32 4.35
CA HIS A 435 -28.12 12.35 5.11
C HIS A 435 -29.35 11.71 4.40
N ASP A 436 -29.13 10.77 3.48
CA ASP A 436 -30.17 10.11 2.69
C ASP A 436 -29.86 8.61 2.53
N SER A 437 -30.06 7.87 3.62
CA SER A 437 -29.88 6.41 3.67
C SER A 437 -31.08 5.66 3.06
N THR A 438 -31.44 6.01 1.84
CA THR A 438 -32.35 5.24 0.97
C THR A 438 -32.05 5.56 -0.50
N ARG A 439 -31.13 4.79 -1.13
CA ARG A 439 -31.18 4.36 -2.55
C ARG A 439 -29.90 3.64 -3.00
N GLU A 440 -30.10 2.84 -4.05
CA GLU A 440 -29.31 1.73 -4.57
C GLU A 440 -27.89 2.09 -5.05
N THR A 441 -27.00 1.10 -5.02
CA THR A 441 -25.71 1.09 -5.74
C THR A 441 -25.96 1.39 -7.21
N GLN A 442 -25.49 2.55 -7.72
CA GLN A 442 -25.72 2.94 -9.11
C GLN A 442 -24.78 2.19 -10.06
N SER A 443 -25.36 1.63 -11.14
CA SER A 443 -24.62 1.05 -12.27
C SER A 443 -23.70 2.09 -12.92
N PRO A 444 -22.59 1.68 -13.56
CA PRO A 444 -21.66 2.60 -14.21
C PRO A 444 -22.38 3.49 -15.23
N VAL A 445 -22.19 4.81 -15.14
CA VAL A 445 -22.64 5.74 -16.19
C VAL A 445 -21.61 5.69 -17.31
N GLU A 446 -22.04 5.27 -18.50
CA GLU A 446 -21.19 5.23 -19.70
C GLU A 446 -21.28 6.55 -20.46
N PHE A 447 -20.15 7.23 -20.59
CA PHE A 447 -20.05 8.44 -21.40
C PHE A 447 -19.71 8.03 -22.84
N MET A 448 -20.72 7.75 -23.66
CA MET A 448 -20.52 7.44 -25.09
C MET A 448 -20.09 8.69 -25.88
N THR A 449 -19.07 8.53 -26.70
CA THR A 449 -18.77 9.45 -27.81
C THR A 449 -19.80 9.20 -28.92
N THR A 450 -20.72 10.14 -29.13
CA THR A 450 -21.61 10.13 -30.29
C THR A 450 -20.79 10.32 -31.56
N ALA A 451 -20.55 9.25 -32.30
CA ALA A 451 -20.18 9.33 -33.70
C ALA A 451 -21.42 9.80 -34.48
N THR A 452 -21.24 10.79 -35.35
CA THR A 452 -22.29 11.37 -36.18
C THR A 452 -22.71 10.34 -37.24
N GLU A 453 -23.85 9.67 -37.04
CA GLU A 453 -24.50 8.92 -38.11
C GLU A 453 -25.22 9.89 -39.05
N SER A 454 -24.78 9.89 -40.30
CA SER A 454 -25.44 10.53 -41.42
C SER A 454 -26.82 9.93 -41.64
N ARG A 455 -27.84 10.80 -41.64
CA ARG A 455 -29.23 10.50 -42.05
C ARG A 455 -29.29 9.86 -43.44
N SER A 456 -30.00 8.74 -43.55
CA SER A 456 -30.79 8.41 -44.75
C SER A 456 -32.17 7.93 -44.29
N ALA A 457 -33.20 8.62 -44.77
CA ALA A 457 -34.60 8.38 -44.46
C ALA A 457 -35.22 7.37 -45.44
N SER A 458 -36.12 6.50 -44.97
CA SER A 458 -37.31 6.06 -45.72
C SER A 458 -38.22 5.09 -44.94
N GLY A 459 -39.51 5.44 -44.81
CA GLY A 459 -40.71 4.56 -44.76
C GLY A 459 -41.15 4.07 -43.36
N LEU A 460 -42.32 4.45 -42.80
CA LEU A 460 -43.72 4.05 -43.14
C LEU A 460 -43.87 2.51 -43.01
N GLU A 461 -44.66 1.92 -42.11
CA GLU A 461 -46.12 2.02 -41.80
C GLU A 461 -46.41 1.25 -40.48
N GLU A 462 -47.35 1.69 -39.61
CA GLU A 462 -48.66 1.04 -39.27
C GLU A 462 -48.60 -0.44 -38.80
N GLU A 463 -49.31 -0.98 -37.81
CA GLU A 463 -50.58 -0.66 -37.15
C GLU A 463 -50.82 -1.61 -35.93
N TYR A 464 -51.81 -1.28 -35.09
CA TYR A 464 -52.72 -2.15 -34.32
C TYR A 464 -52.39 -2.82 -32.95
N ARG A 465 -52.73 -2.09 -31.86
CA ARG A 465 -53.88 -2.27 -30.93
C ARG A 465 -54.34 -3.66 -30.39
N VAL A 466 -54.51 -3.70 -29.05
CA VAL A 466 -55.65 -4.21 -28.21
C VAL A 466 -55.34 -5.31 -27.15
N SER A 467 -55.38 -4.87 -25.88
CA SER A 467 -56.18 -5.33 -24.71
C SER A 467 -56.39 -6.83 -24.39
N SER A 468 -56.20 -7.22 -23.13
CA SER A 468 -57.32 -7.61 -22.22
C SER A 468 -56.82 -8.07 -20.83
N ALA A 469 -57.72 -7.95 -19.86
CA ALA A 469 -57.54 -8.15 -18.42
C ALA A 469 -58.03 -9.54 -17.93
N ASN A 470 -57.98 -9.71 -16.60
CA ASN A 470 -58.53 -10.77 -15.72
C ASN A 470 -57.52 -11.85 -15.29
N GLY A 471 -57.45 -12.29 -14.03
CA GLY A 471 -58.33 -12.10 -12.89
C GLY A 471 -57.77 -12.65 -11.58
N VAL A 472 -58.53 -12.40 -10.52
CA VAL A 472 -58.31 -12.67 -9.08
C VAL A 472 -58.64 -14.12 -8.71
N VAL A 473 -57.91 -14.72 -7.76
CA VAL A 473 -58.45 -15.67 -6.74
C VAL A 473 -57.65 -15.55 -5.42
N SER A 474 -58.39 -15.40 -4.32
CA SER A 474 -57.95 -15.40 -2.91
C SER A 474 -57.92 -16.80 -2.29
N SER A 475 -57.12 -16.98 -1.23
CA SER A 475 -57.47 -17.87 -0.11
C SER A 475 -56.96 -17.34 1.24
N THR A 476 -57.93 -17.12 2.14
CA THR A 476 -57.85 -16.80 3.57
C THR A 476 -57.61 -18.11 4.35
N THR A 477 -56.89 -18.22 5.47
CA THR A 477 -57.20 -17.92 6.91
C THR A 477 -56.06 -18.70 7.67
N THR A 478 -55.50 -18.38 8.83
CA THR A 478 -56.11 -18.14 10.14
C THR A 478 -55.06 -17.59 11.11
N THR A 479 -55.51 -16.71 11.99
CA THR A 479 -54.86 -16.11 13.16
C THR A 479 -54.52 -17.12 14.26
N ASP A 480 -53.43 -16.89 14.98
CA ASP A 480 -53.44 -17.10 16.43
C ASP A 480 -52.56 -16.08 17.17
N THR A 481 -53.18 -15.47 18.17
CA THR A 481 -52.68 -14.42 19.05
C THR A 481 -51.90 -15.00 20.23
N ASN A 482 -50.85 -14.34 20.70
CA ASN A 482 -50.60 -14.21 22.15
C ASN A 482 -49.68 -13.03 22.48
N LEU A 483 -50.23 -12.13 23.31
CA LEU A 483 -49.56 -11.05 24.02
C LEU A 483 -48.76 -11.59 25.20
N THR A 484 -47.57 -11.05 25.48
CA THR A 484 -47.17 -10.72 26.86
C THR A 484 -46.01 -9.71 26.95
N ARG A 485 -46.12 -8.84 27.95
CA ARG A 485 -45.33 -7.65 28.31
C ARG A 485 -43.92 -7.96 28.88
N PRO A 486 -43.04 -6.94 29.01
CA PRO A 486 -41.63 -7.10 29.37
C PRO A 486 -41.39 -7.21 30.88
N TYR A 487 -40.42 -8.03 31.28
CA TYR A 487 -39.97 -8.20 32.65
C TYR A 487 -38.77 -7.28 32.95
N ARG A 488 -38.81 -6.60 34.10
CA ARG A 488 -37.79 -5.68 34.63
C ARG A 488 -37.43 -6.08 36.06
N ARG A 489 -36.17 -6.48 36.30
CA ARG A 489 -35.34 -6.29 37.53
C ARG A 489 -34.11 -7.21 37.42
N GLY A 490 -32.93 -6.88 37.93
CA GLY A 490 -32.58 -5.84 38.88
C GLY A 490 -31.08 -5.52 38.85
N GLY A 491 -30.72 -4.45 39.57
CA GLY A 491 -29.35 -3.99 39.69
C GLY A 491 -28.52 -4.79 40.70
N THR A 492 -27.22 -4.78 40.46
CA THR A 492 -26.20 -4.98 41.49
C THR A 492 -25.23 -3.81 41.42
N SER A 493 -25.04 -3.19 42.60
CA SER A 493 -24.06 -2.15 42.90
C SER A 493 -22.65 -2.65 42.61
N ALA A 494 -21.90 -1.94 41.76
CA ALA A 494 -20.47 -2.09 41.62
C ALA A 494 -19.80 -0.73 41.90
N SER A 495 -18.88 -0.78 42.85
CA SER A 495 -18.08 0.29 43.40
C SER A 495 -17.43 1.21 42.35
N GLY A 496 -17.31 2.49 42.71
CA GLY A 496 -16.81 3.56 41.86
C GLY A 496 -15.45 3.26 41.24
N ARG A 497 -15.43 3.05 39.92
CA ARG A 497 -14.20 3.10 39.13
C ARG A 497 -13.88 4.56 38.83
N GLN A 498 -13.03 5.16 39.65
CA GLN A 498 -12.56 6.53 39.44
C GLN A 498 -11.74 6.63 38.14
N SER A 499 -11.94 7.74 37.44
CA SER A 499 -11.19 8.07 36.22
C SER A 499 -9.71 8.28 36.53
N ILE A 500 -8.82 7.65 35.77
CA ILE A 500 -7.37 7.77 35.95
C ILE A 500 -6.84 8.88 35.03
N MET A 501 -6.07 9.80 35.58
CA MET A 501 -5.38 10.83 34.80
C MET A 501 -4.06 10.25 34.26
N THR A 502 -3.84 10.33 32.96
CA THR A 502 -2.58 9.91 32.30
C THR A 502 -1.99 11.05 31.48
N PRO A 503 -0.70 11.00 31.08
CA PRO A 503 -0.10 11.99 30.18
C PRO A 503 -0.88 12.18 28.85
N TRP A 504 -1.67 11.18 28.46
CA TRP A 504 -2.43 11.13 27.21
C TRP A 504 -3.92 11.46 27.37
N GLY A 505 -4.38 11.83 28.58
CA GLY A 505 -5.77 12.22 28.87
C GLY A 505 -6.41 11.48 30.06
N ARG A 506 -7.62 11.91 30.44
CA ARG A 506 -8.45 11.25 31.47
C ARG A 506 -9.06 9.98 30.88
N VAL A 507 -8.85 8.83 31.53
CA VAL A 507 -9.36 7.53 31.08
C VAL A 507 -10.53 7.13 31.98
N THR A 508 -11.72 7.08 31.41
CA THR A 508 -12.91 6.46 32.02
C THR A 508 -13.02 4.99 31.62
N PRO A 509 -13.74 4.16 32.38
CA PRO A 509 -14.01 2.75 32.02
C PRO A 509 -14.59 2.59 30.61
N GLU A 510 -15.45 3.52 30.19
CA GLU A 510 -16.04 3.53 28.84
C GLU A 510 -15.01 3.87 27.76
N SER A 511 -14.03 4.73 28.04
CA SER A 511 -13.00 5.11 27.05
C SER A 511 -11.82 4.13 26.96
N ALA A 512 -11.76 3.14 27.85
CA ALA A 512 -10.59 2.28 28.06
C ALA A 512 -10.13 1.51 26.81
N HIS A 513 -11.06 1.21 25.90
CA HIS A 513 -10.81 0.48 24.66
C HIS A 513 -10.30 1.35 23.51
N LEU A 514 -10.36 2.69 23.64
CA LEU A 514 -9.92 3.62 22.59
C LEU A 514 -8.40 3.82 22.60
N PRO A 515 -7.72 3.79 21.43
CA PRO A 515 -6.29 3.99 21.34
C PRO A 515 -5.89 5.44 21.67
N ALA A 516 -4.67 5.62 22.18
CA ALA A 516 -4.21 6.89 22.76
C ALA A 516 -4.25 8.09 21.80
N ASN A 517 -4.10 7.86 20.50
CA ASN A 517 -4.21 8.90 19.47
C ASN A 517 -5.63 9.45 19.34
N VAL A 518 -6.65 8.61 19.52
CA VAL A 518 -8.06 9.04 19.50
C VAL A 518 -8.37 9.91 20.71
N ARG A 519 -7.83 9.56 21.89
CA ARG A 519 -7.98 10.36 23.11
C ARG A 519 -7.31 11.74 23.02
N LEU A 520 -6.17 11.82 22.32
CA LEU A 520 -5.48 13.08 22.04
C LEU A 520 -6.27 13.97 21.07
N ASP A 521 -6.87 13.39 20.03
CA ASP A 521 -7.73 14.11 19.09
C ASP A 521 -9.00 14.65 19.76
N THR A 522 -9.65 13.87 20.63
CA THR A 522 -10.83 14.36 21.38
C THR A 522 -10.46 15.54 22.28
N ARG A 523 -9.27 15.51 22.90
CA ARG A 523 -8.77 16.62 23.73
C ARG A 523 -8.43 17.85 22.90
N ALA A 524 -7.83 17.66 21.72
CA ALA A 524 -7.54 18.74 20.78
C ALA A 524 -8.84 19.39 20.28
N GLN A 525 -9.83 18.59 19.86
CA GLN A 525 -11.15 19.07 19.43
C GLN A 525 -11.91 19.81 20.54
N THR A 526 -11.85 19.32 21.78
CA THR A 526 -12.48 20.00 22.93
C THR A 526 -11.80 21.34 23.25
N ARG A 527 -10.47 21.42 23.11
CA ARG A 527 -9.71 22.67 23.26
C ARG A 527 -10.03 23.66 22.14
N THR A 528 -10.13 23.19 20.89
CA THR A 528 -10.49 24.03 19.74
C THR A 528 -11.90 24.58 19.88
N ARG A 529 -12.88 23.76 20.31
CA ARG A 529 -14.25 24.20 20.58
C ARG A 529 -14.34 25.24 21.70
N ARG A 530 -13.61 25.06 22.82
CA ARG A 530 -13.55 26.08 23.88
C ARG A 530 -12.92 27.39 23.41
N ARG A 531 -11.86 27.31 22.61
CA ARG A 531 -11.19 28.49 22.06
C ARG A 531 -12.06 29.23 21.04
N GLN A 532 -12.91 28.51 20.32
CA GLN A 532 -13.88 29.08 19.39
C GLN A 532 -15.06 29.74 20.12
N ALA A 533 -15.51 29.16 21.23
CA ALA A 533 -16.53 29.76 22.10
C ALA A 533 -16.04 31.06 22.79
N ASP A 534 -14.79 31.10 23.28
CA ASP A 534 -14.19 32.31 23.87
C ASP A 534 -13.97 33.44 22.84
N LEU A 535 -13.87 33.11 21.55
CA LEU A 535 -13.72 34.10 20.46
C LEU A 535 -15.07 34.66 20.01
N THR A 536 -16.17 33.94 20.21
CA THR A 536 -17.52 34.39 19.88
C THR A 536 -18.17 35.24 20.98
N ASP A 537 -17.61 35.26 22.20
CA ASP A 537 -18.19 35.93 23.38
C ASP A 537 -17.48 37.25 23.79
N ARG A 538 -16.63 37.82 22.92
CA ARG A 538 -16.05 39.16 23.15
C ARG A 538 -16.85 40.24 22.42
N PRO A 539 -17.57 41.14 23.12
CA PRO A 539 -18.19 42.29 22.48
C PRO A 539 -17.11 43.29 22.03
N ASP A 540 -17.24 43.72 20.78
CA ASP A 540 -16.41 44.71 20.10
C ASP A 540 -16.47 46.07 20.83
N ARG A 541 -15.36 46.46 21.47
CA ARG A 541 -15.16 47.81 21.99
C ARG A 541 -14.20 48.55 21.07
N SER A 542 -14.72 49.04 19.95
CA SER A 542 -14.03 50.02 19.12
C SER A 542 -15.02 51.02 18.51
N ASN A 543 -15.55 51.91 19.36
CA ASN A 543 -15.95 53.26 18.97
C ASN A 543 -16.35 54.08 20.20
N GLN A 544 -15.45 54.91 20.70
CA GLN A 544 -15.80 56.16 21.38
C GLN A 544 -14.61 57.13 21.44
N THR A 545 -14.83 58.28 20.79
CA THR A 545 -14.28 59.63 21.05
C THR A 545 -12.82 59.96 20.69
N LEU A 546 -12.69 60.65 19.54
CA LEU A 546 -11.78 61.79 19.35
C LEU A 546 -12.45 63.06 19.91
N VAL A 547 -11.81 63.68 20.90
CA VAL A 547 -11.61 65.13 21.05
C VAL A 547 -10.13 65.31 21.39
#